data_AF-A0A3N0XBL8-F1
#
_entry.id   AF-A0A3N0XBL8-F1
#
_cell.length_a   1.000
_cell.length_b   1.000
_cell.length_c   1.000
_cell.angle_alpha   90.00
_cell.angle_beta   90.00
_cell.angle_gamma   90.00
#
_symmetry.space_group_name_H-M   'P 1'
#
loop_
_entity.id
_entity.type
_entity.pdbx_description
1 polymer ?
#
loop_
_entity_poly.entity_id
_entity_poly.type
_entity_poly.pdbx_seq_one_letter_code
_entity_poly.pdbx_strand_id
1 'polypeptide(L)'
;MLNFEEKIEILKEYLSEIKDNYADSFKTDIFLYFNEFEDIKTADFKFLEELKSTEDIQVFVDNLTSKIVMKFNEDEEQLSDFIFYVLNQ
;
A
#
# COMPACT_ATOMS: atom_id res chain seq x y z
N MET A 1 -3.30 -10.73 -17.56
CA MET A 1 -3.94 -10.40 -16.27
C MET A 1 -2.98 -10.91 -15.23
N LEU A 2 -2.51 -10.04 -14.34
CA LEU A 2 -1.51 -10.42 -13.35
C LEU A 2 -2.07 -11.46 -12.39
N ASN A 3 -1.29 -12.49 -12.08
CA ASN A 3 -1.59 -13.41 -10.99
C ASN A 3 -1.26 -12.77 -9.63
N PHE A 4 -1.69 -13.39 -8.54
CA PHE A 4 -1.53 -12.81 -7.20
C PHE A 4 -0.07 -12.58 -6.81
N GLU A 5 0.83 -13.53 -7.10
CA GLU A 5 2.26 -13.41 -6.79
C GLU A 5 2.90 -12.26 -7.58
N GLU A 6 2.56 -12.12 -8.86
CA GLU A 6 3.02 -11.00 -9.70
C GLU A 6 2.58 -9.64 -9.14
N LYS A 7 1.33 -9.54 -8.64
CA LYS A 7 0.82 -8.31 -8.04
C LYS A 7 1.56 -7.96 -6.74
N ILE A 8 1.86 -8.96 -5.91
CA ILE A 8 2.61 -8.77 -4.67
C ILE A 8 4.03 -8.29 -4.98
N GLU A 9 4.73 -8.92 -5.93
CA GLU A 9 6.08 -8.50 -6.30
C GLU A 9 6.10 -7.06 -6.83
N ILE A 10 5.15 -6.69 -7.70
CA ILE A 10 5.03 -5.31 -8.20
C ILE A 10 4.76 -4.32 -7.06
N LEU A 11 3.84 -4.65 -6.15
CA LEU A 11 3.51 -3.81 -5.00
C LEU A 11 4.73 -3.62 -4.11
N LYS A 12 5.45 -4.71 -3.83
CA LYS A 12 6.69 -4.73 -3.03
C LYS A 12 7.77 -3.86 -3.67
N GLU A 13 8.05 -4.07 -4.96
CA GLU A 13 9.02 -3.29 -5.72
C GLU A 13 8.67 -1.79 -5.68
N TYR A 14 7.40 -1.44 -5.93
CA TYR A 14 6.97 -0.05 -5.99
C TYR A 14 7.01 0.66 -4.63
N LEU A 15 6.65 -0.03 -3.55
CA LEU A 15 6.77 0.50 -2.19
C LEU A 15 8.24 0.65 -1.75
N SER A 16 9.14 -0.18 -2.29
CA SER A 16 10.58 -0.07 -2.02
C SER A 16 11.29 1.04 -2.82
N GLU A 17 10.65 1.59 -3.86
CA GLU A 17 11.19 2.67 -4.68
C GLU A 17 11.00 4.03 -3.98
N ILE A 18 11.95 4.39 -3.12
CA ILE A 18 11.96 5.67 -2.40
C ILE A 18 12.66 6.74 -3.24
N LYS A 19 11.93 7.81 -3.61
CA LYS A 19 12.43 8.97 -4.40
C LYS A 19 12.67 10.22 -3.53
N ASP A 20 12.80 10.04 -2.22
CA ASP A 20 13.13 11.09 -1.24
C ASP A 20 12.17 12.29 -1.28
N ASN A 21 10.85 12.01 -1.27
CA ASN A 21 9.80 13.02 -1.13
C ASN A 21 8.85 12.67 0.03
N TYR A 22 8.03 13.64 0.46
CA TYR A 22 7.13 13.47 1.61
C TYR A 22 6.08 12.37 1.42
N ALA A 23 5.61 12.11 0.20
CA ALA A 23 4.66 11.02 -0.03
C ALA A 23 5.34 9.64 0.08
N ASP A 24 6.61 9.57 -0.31
CA ASP A 24 7.40 8.35 -0.25
C ASP A 24 7.81 7.96 1.18
N SER A 25 7.79 8.87 2.16
CA SER A 25 7.98 8.47 3.57
C SER A 25 6.91 7.46 3.99
N PHE A 26 5.67 7.66 3.54
CA PHE A 26 4.56 6.74 3.83
C PHE A 26 4.63 5.42 3.07
N LYS A 27 5.39 5.32 1.97
CA LYS A 27 5.60 4.02 1.30
C LYS A 27 6.34 3.05 2.21
N THR A 28 7.31 3.55 2.97
CA THR A 28 8.01 2.74 3.98
C THR A 28 7.06 2.26 5.06
N ASP A 29 6.18 3.15 5.56
CA ASP A 29 5.20 2.79 6.58
C ASP A 29 4.18 1.76 6.06
N ILE A 30 3.74 1.88 4.81
CA ILE A 30 2.87 0.90 4.14
C ILE A 30 3.60 -0.44 3.97
N PHE A 31 4.89 -0.42 3.60
CA PHE A 31 5.72 -1.62 3.49
C PHE A 31 5.81 -2.37 4.83
N LEU A 32 6.00 -1.64 5.92
CA LEU A 32 6.01 -2.17 7.28
C LEU A 32 4.63 -2.65 7.73
N TYR A 33 3.55 -1.97 7.35
CA TYR A 33 2.17 -2.39 7.62
C TYR A 33 1.89 -3.79 7.06
N PHE A 34 2.43 -4.12 5.88
CA PHE A 34 2.32 -5.45 5.29
C PHE A 34 3.34 -6.47 5.81
N ASN A 35 3.98 -6.18 6.95
CA ASN A 35 5.06 -6.99 7.52
C ASN A 35 6.14 -7.34 6.48
N GLU A 36 6.54 -6.36 5.67
CA GLU A 36 7.54 -6.51 4.59
C GLU A 36 7.24 -7.64 3.60
N PHE A 37 5.97 -8.04 3.51
CA PHE A 37 5.49 -9.18 2.73
C PHE A 37 6.10 -10.53 3.18
N GLU A 38 6.52 -10.68 4.43
CA GLU A 38 6.94 -11.98 4.97
C GLU A 38 5.74 -12.94 5.15
N ASP A 39 4.56 -12.39 5.46
CA ASP A 39 3.34 -13.15 5.82
C ASP A 39 2.24 -13.08 4.75
N ILE A 40 2.62 -13.13 3.47
CA ILE A 40 1.68 -13.02 2.33
C ILE A 40 0.50 -14.02 2.40
N LYS A 41 0.69 -15.16 3.05
CA LYS A 41 -0.31 -16.22 3.17
C LYS A 41 -1.43 -15.92 4.17
N THR A 42 -1.20 -15.02 5.13
CA THR A 42 -2.14 -14.72 6.21
C THR A 42 -2.69 -13.30 6.15
N ALA A 43 -2.03 -12.41 5.43
CA ALA A 43 -2.50 -11.04 5.22
C ALA A 43 -3.68 -10.98 4.22
N ASP A 44 -4.65 -10.12 4.50
CA ASP A 44 -5.81 -9.89 3.64
C ASP A 44 -5.47 -8.87 2.56
N PHE A 45 -5.23 -9.36 1.35
CA PHE A 45 -4.93 -8.57 0.16
C PHE A 45 -6.11 -8.49 -0.83
N LYS A 46 -7.36 -8.56 -0.35
CA LYS A 46 -8.55 -8.47 -1.22
C LYS A 46 -8.51 -7.30 -2.21
N PHE A 47 -7.96 -6.15 -1.83
CA PHE A 47 -7.84 -4.99 -2.73
C PHE A 47 -7.03 -5.33 -4.01
N LEU A 48 -6.09 -6.29 -3.95
CA LEU A 48 -5.33 -6.74 -5.12
C LEU A 48 -6.19 -7.53 -6.12
N GLU A 49 -7.33 -8.08 -5.73
CA GLU A 49 -8.22 -8.82 -6.66
C GLU A 49 -8.73 -7.91 -7.79
N GLU A 50 -8.98 -6.64 -7.47
CA GLU A 50 -9.54 -5.65 -8.41
C GLU A 50 -8.51 -5.07 -9.38
N LEU A 51 -7.22 -5.09 -9.00
CA LEU A 51 -6.12 -4.52 -9.78
C LEU A 51 -5.68 -5.49 -10.89
N LYS A 52 -5.57 -5.04 -12.14
CA LYS A 52 -5.37 -5.93 -13.30
C LYS A 52 -4.01 -5.75 -13.97
N SER A 53 -3.36 -4.61 -13.77
CA SER A 53 -2.08 -4.25 -14.37
C SER A 53 -1.10 -3.66 -13.35
N THR A 54 0.16 -3.51 -13.78
CA THR A 54 1.20 -2.82 -13.01
C THR A 54 0.80 -1.37 -12.73
N GLU A 55 0.24 -0.69 -13.73
CA GLU A 55 -0.22 0.69 -13.61
C GLU A 55 -1.35 0.81 -12.57
N ASP A 56 -2.28 -0.15 -12.50
CA ASP A 56 -3.35 -0.14 -11.49
C ASP A 56 -2.77 -0.19 -10.06
N ILE A 57 -1.70 -0.98 -9.85
CA ILE A 57 -1.02 -1.09 -8.56
C ILE A 57 -0.30 0.20 -8.19
N GLN A 58 0.42 0.80 -9.15
CA GLN A 58 1.12 2.06 -8.92
C GLN A 58 0.14 3.19 -8.60
N VAL A 59 -0.93 3.33 -9.40
CA VAL A 59 -2.00 4.31 -9.17
C VAL A 59 -2.68 4.07 -7.83
N PHE A 60 -2.88 2.82 -7.42
CA PHE A 60 -3.42 2.50 -6.11
C PHE A 60 -2.52 3.01 -4.97
N VAL A 61 -1.22 2.72 -5.03
CA VAL A 61 -0.25 3.16 -4.01
C VAL A 61 -0.17 4.68 -3.97
N ASP A 62 -0.12 5.34 -5.11
CA ASP A 62 -0.09 6.82 -5.19
C ASP A 62 -1.36 7.45 -4.62
N ASN A 63 -2.52 6.84 -4.85
CA ASN A 63 -3.76 7.29 -4.26
C ASN A 63 -3.81 7.05 -2.75
N LEU A 64 -3.26 5.94 -2.26
CA LEU A 64 -3.16 5.64 -0.84
C LEU A 64 -2.25 6.65 -0.12
N THR A 65 -1.03 6.89 -0.64
CA THR A 65 -0.11 7.88 -0.07
C THR A 65 -0.69 9.29 -0.11
N SER A 66 -1.36 9.68 -1.21
CA SER A 66 -2.07 10.95 -1.32
C SER A 66 -3.18 11.09 -0.28
N LYS A 67 -3.98 10.04 -0.06
CA LYS A 67 -5.01 10.02 0.99
C LYS A 67 -4.40 10.17 2.38
N ILE A 68 -3.29 9.48 2.66
CA ILE A 68 -2.57 9.62 3.93
C ILE A 68 -2.15 11.09 4.10
N VAL A 69 -1.41 11.66 3.15
CA VAL A 69 -0.96 13.07 3.20
C VAL A 69 -2.11 14.06 3.43
N MET A 70 -3.28 13.82 2.81
CA MET A 70 -4.41 14.76 2.86
C MET A 70 -5.34 14.58 4.06
N LYS A 71 -5.44 13.37 4.61
CA LYS A 71 -6.53 13.02 5.55
C LYS A 71 -6.04 12.37 6.83
N PHE A 72 -4.87 11.75 6.85
CA PHE A 72 -4.34 11.13 8.06
C PHE A 72 -4.02 12.22 9.09
N ASN A 73 -4.53 12.05 10.30
CA ASN A 73 -4.26 12.92 11.43
C ASN A 73 -3.69 12.07 12.58
N GLU A 74 -2.40 12.24 12.84
CA GLU A 74 -1.66 11.46 13.84
C GLU A 74 -2.15 11.69 15.28
N ASP A 75 -2.84 12.79 15.56
CA ASP A 75 -3.44 13.07 16.87
C ASP A 75 -4.77 12.34 17.08
N GLU A 76 -5.42 11.87 16.01
CA GLU A 76 -6.77 11.28 16.04
C GLU A 76 -6.77 9.76 15.81
N GLU A 77 -5.86 9.23 15.00
CA GLU A 77 -5.81 7.80 14.67
C GLU A 77 -4.39 7.27 14.43
N GLN A 78 -4.22 5.94 14.50
CA GLN A 78 -2.97 5.31 14.10
C GLN A 78 -2.92 5.14 12.58
N LEU A 79 -1.74 5.28 11.98
CA LEU A 79 -1.56 5.11 10.54
C LEU A 79 -1.98 3.72 10.07
N SER A 80 -1.73 2.67 10.87
CA SER A 80 -2.18 1.31 10.57
C SER A 80 -3.69 1.20 10.48
N ASP A 81 -4.43 1.90 11.34
CA ASP A 81 -5.90 1.91 11.34
C ASP A 81 -6.43 2.64 10.11
N PHE A 82 -5.81 3.77 9.75
CA PHE A 82 -6.13 4.52 8.54
C PHE A 82 -5.91 3.68 7.28
N ILE A 83 -4.74 3.04 7.16
CA ILE A 83 -4.42 2.15 6.04
C ILE A 83 -5.45 1.02 5.99
N PHE A 84 -5.68 0.32 7.10
CA PHE A 84 -6.68 -0.75 7.19
C PHE A 84 -8.05 -0.28 6.69
N TYR A 85 -8.52 0.89 7.13
CA TYR A 85 -9.79 1.46 6.69
C TYR A 85 -9.83 1.72 5.19
N VAL A 86 -8.78 2.32 4.61
CA VAL A 86 -8.71 2.61 3.16
C VAL A 86 -8.66 1.34 2.32
N LEU A 87 -8.00 0.28 2.80
CA LEU A 87 -7.90 -1.02 2.10
C LEU A 87 -9.23 -1.80 2.09
N ASN A 88 -10.15 -1.50 3.03
CA ASN A 88 -11.38 -2.27 3.25
C ASN A 88 -12.66 -1.47 2.97
N GLN A 89 -12.57 -0.33 2.27
CA GLN A 89 -13.75 0.39 1.74
C GLN A 89 -14.28 -0.23 0.46
#